data_AF-X0Z224-F1
#
_entry.id   AF-X0Z224-F1
#
_cell.length_a   1.000
_cell.length_b   1.000
_cell.length_c   1.000
_cell.angle_alpha   90.00
_cell.angle_beta   90.00
_cell.angle_gamma   90.00
#
_symmetry.space_group_name_H-M   'P 1'
#
loop_
_entity.id
_entity.type
_entity.pdbx_description
1 polymer ?
#
loop_
_entity_poly.entity_id
_entity_poly.type
_entity_poly.pdbx_seq_one_letter_code
_entity_poly.pdbx_strand_id
1 'polypeptide(L)'
;LVKQIAELIKQSNKEKIVVLGGPHVSFQYEEILNVEPVIDYICVGESETSFLELVNLIIRKKSNLLSSQVFGRELEAIKGLAYRNLEGNVIFTGFPKPIDIETIPLPPRYLLSQENFYYRVASVIINRGCPNQCSFCSRQKLFPKTRIRSLNSILSEIRDILSYQTYNYINFYDNININRAFFHNFCRLFIDNEIKIPWGCELRVDSITAEDASLLKEAGCKLIATGIESASLKVLKNNLKYQDPKRVISGLKHLKAVEIPVQAYFVLGLPGETEATFQETVDFITSLPFNEEDKITCFRSFSFRIQWPRETLHGNCFGRGY
;
A
#
# COMPACT_ATOMS: atom_id res chain seq x y z
N LEU A 1 -15.55 2.23 -12.49
CA LEU A 1 -16.19 1.36 -11.48
C LEU A 1 -16.71 2.15 -10.27
N VAL A 2 -15.85 2.74 -9.42
CA VAL A 2 -16.31 3.42 -8.17
C VAL A 2 -17.37 4.51 -8.44
N LYS A 3 -17.14 5.39 -9.42
CA LYS A 3 -18.12 6.39 -9.88
C LYS A 3 -19.47 5.77 -10.25
N GLN A 4 -19.46 4.75 -11.11
CA GLN A 4 -20.68 4.08 -11.58
C GLN A 4 -21.46 3.46 -10.42
N ILE A 5 -20.78 2.89 -9.43
CA ILE A 5 -21.42 2.36 -8.21
C ILE A 5 -22.05 3.49 -7.40
N ALA A 6 -21.36 4.61 -7.20
CA ALA A 6 -21.91 5.77 -6.50
C ALA A 6 -23.15 6.34 -7.21
N GLU A 7 -23.13 6.44 -8.54
CA GLU A 7 -24.26 6.85 -9.36
C GLU A 7 -25.44 5.91 -9.19
N LEU A 8 -25.24 4.59 -9.25
CA LEU A 8 -26.28 3.59 -9.02
C LEU A 8 -26.91 3.70 -7.62
N ILE A 9 -26.08 3.91 -6.59
CA ILE A 9 -26.57 4.13 -5.22
C ILE A 9 -27.47 5.37 -5.17
N LYS A 10 -27.03 6.50 -5.72
CA LYS A 10 -27.80 7.76 -5.73
C LYS A 10 -29.05 7.69 -6.62
N GLN A 11 -29.02 6.92 -7.71
CA GLN A 11 -30.20 6.65 -8.55
C GLN A 11 -31.24 5.83 -7.78
N SER A 12 -30.83 4.85 -6.97
CA SER A 12 -31.75 4.05 -6.16
C SER A 12 -32.42 4.88 -5.05
N ASN A 13 -31.66 5.79 -4.41
CA ASN A 13 -32.17 6.71 -3.40
C ASN A 13 -31.20 7.89 -3.23
N LYS A 14 -31.68 9.10 -3.57
CA LYS A 14 -30.89 10.34 -3.52
C LYS A 14 -30.46 10.76 -2.10
N GLU A 15 -31.14 10.28 -1.06
CA GLU A 15 -30.83 10.56 0.35
C GLU A 15 -29.71 9.66 0.93
N LYS A 16 -29.24 8.68 0.16
CA LYS A 16 -28.08 7.88 0.52
C LYS A 16 -26.84 8.77 0.47
N ILE A 17 -26.01 8.64 1.50
CA ILE A 17 -24.75 9.38 1.60
C ILE A 17 -23.65 8.47 1.08
N VAL A 18 -22.84 8.98 0.16
CA VAL A 18 -21.68 8.30 -0.43
C VAL A 18 -20.43 8.93 0.14
N VAL A 19 -19.65 8.11 0.85
CA VAL A 19 -18.35 8.49 1.40
C VAL A 19 -17.28 7.67 0.70
N LEU A 20 -16.24 8.33 0.18
CA LEU A 20 -15.04 7.65 -0.31
C LEU A 20 -13.91 7.71 0.72
N GLY A 21 -13.02 6.73 0.69
CA GLY A 21 -11.81 6.72 1.50
C GLY A 21 -10.69 5.93 0.83
N GLY A 22 -9.46 6.12 1.31
CA GLY A 22 -8.28 5.39 0.86
C GLY A 22 -7.22 6.26 0.16
N PRO A 23 -6.07 5.66 -0.22
CA PRO A 23 -4.90 6.41 -0.66
C PRO A 23 -5.15 7.32 -1.86
N HIS A 24 -5.82 6.83 -2.90
CA HIS A 24 -6.07 7.59 -4.14
C HIS A 24 -6.89 8.86 -3.88
N VAL A 25 -8.07 8.71 -3.27
CA VAL A 25 -8.97 9.83 -3.00
C VAL A 25 -8.40 10.81 -1.97
N SER A 26 -7.45 10.37 -1.14
CA SER A 26 -6.73 11.25 -0.20
C SER A 26 -5.84 12.28 -0.90
N PHE A 27 -5.38 12.03 -2.12
CA PHE A 27 -4.54 12.96 -2.88
C PHE A 27 -5.28 13.68 -4.02
N GLN A 28 -6.48 13.25 -4.36
CA GLN A 28 -7.29 13.80 -5.45
C GLN A 28 -8.66 14.30 -4.98
N TYR A 29 -8.86 14.52 -3.68
CA TYR A 29 -10.17 14.87 -3.13
C TYR A 29 -10.77 16.11 -3.79
N GLU A 30 -9.95 17.12 -4.09
CA GLU A 30 -10.41 18.39 -4.67
C GLU A 30 -10.92 18.20 -6.10
N GLU A 31 -10.14 17.53 -6.95
CA GLU A 31 -10.55 17.20 -8.32
C GLU A 31 -11.84 16.36 -8.32
N ILE A 32 -11.87 15.29 -7.51
CA ILE A 32 -13.02 14.39 -7.41
C ILE A 32 -14.27 15.16 -6.95
N LEU A 33 -14.17 16.00 -5.92
CA LEU A 33 -15.33 16.75 -5.43
C LEU A 33 -15.79 17.84 -6.41
N ASN A 34 -14.91 18.36 -7.25
CA ASN A 34 -15.29 19.32 -8.29
C ASN A 34 -16.01 18.66 -9.47
N VAL A 35 -15.64 17.42 -9.83
CA VAL A 35 -16.17 16.76 -11.04
C VAL A 35 -17.26 15.71 -10.75
N GLU A 36 -17.35 15.21 -9.51
CA GLU A 36 -18.30 14.15 -9.12
C GLU A 36 -19.30 14.62 -8.05
N PRO A 37 -20.48 15.15 -8.46
CA PRO A 37 -21.49 15.65 -7.52
C PRO A 37 -22.17 14.54 -6.70
N VAL A 38 -22.04 13.28 -7.13
CA VAL A 38 -22.61 12.11 -6.45
C VAL A 38 -21.85 11.70 -5.18
N ILE A 39 -20.64 12.22 -4.98
CA ILE A 39 -19.79 11.92 -3.82
C ILE A 39 -19.99 13.01 -2.76
N ASP A 40 -20.50 12.67 -1.58
CA ASP A 40 -20.84 13.67 -0.54
C ASP A 40 -19.63 14.03 0.34
N TYR A 41 -18.84 13.03 0.72
CA TYR A 41 -17.67 13.20 1.59
C TYR A 41 -16.50 12.34 1.13
N ILE A 42 -15.29 12.80 1.38
CA ILE A 42 -14.06 12.04 1.21
C ILE A 42 -13.31 12.03 2.54
N CYS A 43 -13.02 10.84 3.04
CA CYS A 43 -12.14 10.60 4.17
C CYS A 43 -10.69 10.54 3.68
N VAL A 44 -9.90 11.53 4.10
CA VAL A 44 -8.51 11.76 3.69
C VAL A 44 -7.55 11.25 4.75
N GLY A 45 -6.57 10.44 4.34
CA GLY A 45 -5.54 9.90 5.24
C GLY A 45 -6.02 8.76 6.14
N GLU A 46 -5.41 8.67 7.32
CA GLU A 46 -5.79 7.74 8.40
C GLU A 46 -7.10 8.18 9.05
N SER A 47 -8.19 7.69 8.48
CA SER A 47 -9.53 8.22 8.72
C SER A 47 -10.42 7.29 9.53
N GLU A 48 -9.86 6.32 10.26
CA GLU A 48 -10.64 5.41 11.11
C GLU A 48 -11.49 6.18 12.13
N THR A 49 -10.87 7.12 12.85
CA THR A 49 -11.58 7.98 13.81
C THR A 49 -12.48 8.98 13.10
N SER A 50 -11.98 9.64 12.05
CA SER A 50 -12.73 10.65 11.28
C SER A 50 -14.01 10.08 10.66
N PHE A 51 -13.94 8.86 10.13
CA PHE A 51 -15.08 8.17 9.53
C PHE A 51 -16.12 7.82 10.59
N LEU A 52 -15.69 7.33 11.76
CA LEU A 52 -16.60 7.08 12.89
C LEU A 52 -17.29 8.36 13.37
N GLU A 53 -16.53 9.45 13.53
CA GLU A 53 -17.06 10.77 13.90
C GLU A 53 -18.09 11.27 12.88
N LEU A 54 -17.78 11.15 11.58
CA LEU A 54 -18.68 11.53 10.49
C LEU A 54 -19.98 10.69 10.51
N VAL A 55 -19.88 9.37 10.65
CA VAL A 55 -21.04 8.48 10.70
C VAL A 55 -21.94 8.84 11.89
N ASN A 56 -21.37 9.02 13.07
CA ASN A 56 -22.11 9.42 14.27
C ASN A 56 -22.79 10.78 14.11
N LEU A 57 -22.09 11.75 13.50
CA LEU A 57 -22.63 13.07 13.22
C LEU A 57 -23.82 13.01 12.25
N ILE A 58 -23.72 12.21 11.18
CA ILE A 58 -24.79 11.97 10.21
C ILE A 58 -26.01 11.32 10.88
N ILE A 59 -25.80 10.30 11.72
CA ILE A 59 -26.90 9.62 12.44
C ILE A 59 -27.64 10.63 13.32
N ARG A 60 -26.93 11.43 14.13
CA ARG A 60 -27.52 12.48 14.98
C ARG A 60 -28.32 13.50 14.16
N LYS A 61 -27.80 13.90 13.00
CA LYS A 61 -28.50 14.80 12.07
C LYS A 61 -29.79 14.18 11.54
N LYS A 62 -29.77 12.91 11.11
CA LYS A 62 -30.96 12.20 10.62
C LYS A 62 -32.02 11.98 11.70
N SER A 63 -31.61 11.85 12.97
CA SER A 63 -32.52 11.77 14.12
C SER A 63 -33.07 13.13 14.58
N ASN A 64 -32.88 14.21 13.81
CA ASN A 64 -33.27 15.58 14.17
C ASN A 64 -32.71 16.08 15.51
N LEU A 65 -31.61 15.48 15.99
CA LEU A 65 -30.93 15.88 17.23
C LEU A 65 -29.97 17.06 17.03
N LEU A 66 -29.82 17.56 15.80
CA LEU A 66 -28.87 18.61 15.43
C LEU A 66 -29.48 19.61 14.44
N SER A 67 -29.44 20.90 14.82
CA SER A 67 -29.71 21.99 13.89
C SER A 67 -28.66 22.00 12.77
N SER A 68 -29.00 22.57 11.61
CA SER A 68 -28.07 22.62 10.47
C SER A 68 -26.81 23.45 10.77
N GLN A 69 -26.93 24.48 11.62
CA GLN A 69 -25.80 25.30 12.05
C GLN A 69 -24.82 24.51 12.93
N VAL A 70 -25.33 23.73 13.89
CA VAL A 70 -24.48 22.90 14.75
C VAL A 70 -23.82 21.77 13.95
N PHE A 71 -24.57 21.15 13.02
CA PHE A 71 -24.01 20.14 12.12
C PHE A 71 -22.83 20.67 11.31
N GLY A 72 -22.94 21.86 10.71
CA GLY A 72 -21.84 22.46 9.95
C GLY A 72 -20.59 22.68 10.81
N ARG A 73 -20.76 23.23 12.01
CA ARG A 73 -19.64 23.45 12.95
C ARG A 73 -18.97 22.15 13.39
N GLU A 74 -19.76 21.13 13.75
CA GLU A 74 -19.20 19.83 14.14
C GLU A 74 -18.52 19.14 12.96
N LEU A 75 -19.06 19.28 11.74
CA LEU A 75 -18.44 18.73 10.52
C LEU A 75 -17.07 19.35 10.23
N GLU A 76 -16.93 20.67 10.36
CA GLU A 76 -15.65 21.38 10.19
C GLU A 76 -14.60 20.98 11.24
N ALA A 77 -15.03 20.52 12.41
CA ALA A 77 -14.16 20.09 13.49
C ALA A 77 -13.53 18.70 13.25
N ILE A 78 -14.18 17.84 12.45
CA ILE A 78 -13.67 16.50 12.14
C ILE A 78 -12.49 16.62 11.16
N LYS A 79 -11.27 16.36 11.64
CA LYS A 79 -10.06 16.34 10.81
C LYS A 79 -10.09 15.17 9.84
N GLY A 80 -9.49 15.31 8.67
CA GLY A 80 -9.40 14.28 7.64
C GLY A 80 -10.65 14.16 6.77
N LEU A 81 -11.45 15.22 6.65
CA LEU A 81 -12.61 15.26 5.77
C LEU A 81 -12.41 16.27 4.65
N ALA A 82 -12.85 15.89 3.46
CA ALA A 82 -13.10 16.79 2.35
C ALA A 82 -14.55 16.68 1.87
N TYR A 83 -15.21 17.80 1.63
CA TYR A 83 -16.62 17.86 1.23
C TYR A 83 -16.96 19.19 0.55
N ARG A 84 -18.16 19.31 -0.03
CA ARG A 84 -18.67 20.59 -0.56
C ARG A 84 -19.55 21.28 0.47
N ASN A 85 -19.29 22.56 0.77
CA ASN A 85 -20.16 23.37 1.63
C ASN A 85 -21.47 23.76 0.91
N LEU A 86 -22.33 24.54 1.58
CA LEU A 86 -23.61 24.98 1.01
C LEU A 86 -23.48 25.89 -0.21
N GLU A 87 -22.32 26.56 -0.37
CA GLU A 87 -21.99 27.41 -1.52
C GLU A 87 -21.40 26.59 -2.68
N GLY A 88 -21.20 25.28 -2.50
CA GLY A 88 -20.56 24.38 -3.47
C GLY A 88 -19.03 24.38 -3.41
N ASN A 89 -18.42 25.14 -2.51
CA ASN A 89 -16.96 25.21 -2.36
C ASN A 89 -16.42 23.94 -1.68
N VAL A 90 -15.30 23.42 -2.20
CA VAL A 90 -14.60 22.30 -1.56
C VAL A 90 -13.91 22.76 -0.29
N ILE A 91 -14.25 22.11 0.81
CA ILE A 91 -13.64 22.31 2.13
C ILE A 91 -12.78 21.09 2.45
N PHE A 92 -11.57 21.33 2.94
CA PHE A 92 -10.71 20.31 3.52
C PHE A 92 -10.37 20.69 4.95
N THR A 93 -10.67 19.81 5.91
CA THR A 93 -10.51 20.10 7.33
C THR A 93 -9.08 19.90 7.84
N GLY A 94 -8.14 19.55 6.96
CA GLY A 94 -6.75 19.23 7.29
C GLY A 94 -6.55 17.73 7.57
N PHE A 95 -5.31 17.25 7.54
CA PHE A 95 -5.02 15.83 7.78
C PHE A 95 -5.36 15.40 9.22
N PRO A 96 -5.87 14.16 9.42
CA PRO A 96 -6.14 13.64 10.75
C PRO A 96 -4.84 13.35 11.50
N LYS A 97 -4.92 13.27 12.83
CA LYS A 97 -3.79 12.83 13.64
C LYS A 97 -3.56 11.33 13.41
N PRO A 98 -2.30 10.86 13.31
CA PRO A 98 -2.01 9.44 13.21
C PRO A 98 -2.57 8.68 14.43
N ILE A 99 -3.37 7.63 14.20
CA ILE A 99 -3.91 6.76 15.26
C ILE A 99 -2.84 5.84 15.86
N ASP A 100 -3.00 5.35 17.08
CA ASP A 100 -2.16 4.26 17.55
C ASP A 100 -2.55 2.95 16.83
N ILE A 101 -1.60 2.35 16.11
CA ILE A 101 -1.85 1.15 15.29
C ILE A 101 -2.19 -0.08 16.16
N GLU A 102 -1.79 -0.08 17.43
CA GLU A 102 -2.13 -1.15 18.38
C GLU A 102 -3.62 -1.10 18.79
N THR A 103 -4.28 0.04 18.63
CA THR A 103 -5.70 0.21 19.01
C THR A 103 -6.66 -0.25 17.92
N ILE A 104 -6.16 -0.54 16.72
CA ILE A 104 -6.98 -0.94 15.59
C ILE A 104 -7.41 -2.40 15.80
N PRO A 105 -8.73 -2.69 15.77
CA PRO A 105 -9.20 -4.06 15.92
C PRO A 105 -8.76 -4.92 14.74
N LEU A 106 -8.71 -6.24 14.96
CA LEU A 106 -8.48 -7.19 13.88
C LEU A 106 -9.55 -7.01 12.78
N PRO A 107 -9.17 -7.13 11.50
CA PRO A 107 -10.15 -7.11 10.42
C PRO A 107 -11.24 -8.16 10.66
N PRO A 108 -12.53 -7.87 10.44
CA PRO A 108 -13.62 -8.81 10.69
C PRO A 108 -13.67 -9.90 9.61
N ARG A 109 -12.65 -10.78 9.58
CA ARG A 109 -12.45 -11.82 8.54
C ARG A 109 -13.58 -12.83 8.50
N TYR A 110 -14.26 -13.05 9.62
CA TYR A 110 -15.46 -13.88 9.71
C TYR A 110 -16.63 -13.42 8.80
N LEU A 111 -16.64 -12.16 8.35
CA LEU A 111 -17.65 -11.64 7.42
C LEU A 111 -17.43 -12.11 5.97
N LEU A 112 -16.24 -12.62 5.65
CA LEU A 112 -15.95 -13.17 4.33
C LEU A 112 -16.52 -14.60 4.29
N SER A 113 -17.50 -14.85 3.41
CA SER A 113 -18.24 -16.11 3.41
C SER A 113 -17.32 -17.28 3.06
N GLN A 114 -17.18 -18.24 3.98
CA GLN A 114 -16.43 -19.49 3.79
C GLN A 114 -16.86 -20.28 2.55
N GLU A 115 -18.10 -20.08 2.10
CA GLU A 115 -18.72 -20.80 0.99
C GLU A 115 -18.51 -20.17 -0.41
N ASN A 116 -18.08 -18.89 -0.53
CA ASN A 116 -17.90 -18.19 -1.82
C ASN A 116 -16.47 -17.70 -2.03
N PHE A 117 -15.53 -18.65 -2.08
CA PHE A 117 -14.11 -18.33 -1.94
C PHE A 117 -13.39 -17.94 -3.23
N TYR A 118 -13.32 -16.64 -3.48
CA TYR A 118 -12.38 -16.05 -4.45
C TYR A 118 -11.06 -15.58 -3.81
N TYR A 119 -10.98 -15.47 -2.47
CA TYR A 119 -9.84 -14.82 -1.79
C TYR A 119 -9.16 -15.73 -0.75
N ARG A 120 -8.25 -16.59 -1.19
CA ARG A 120 -7.48 -17.50 -0.29
C ARG A 120 -6.26 -16.87 0.38
N VAL A 121 -5.97 -15.61 0.05
CA VAL A 121 -4.83 -14.85 0.57
C VAL A 121 -5.30 -13.89 1.66
N ALA A 122 -4.73 -13.99 2.85
CA ALA A 122 -4.95 -13.04 3.94
C ALA A 122 -3.96 -11.86 3.81
N SER A 123 -4.49 -10.66 3.59
CA SER A 123 -3.69 -9.43 3.58
C SER A 123 -3.45 -8.93 5.00
N VAL A 124 -2.20 -8.66 5.38
CA VAL A 124 -1.83 -8.13 6.70
C VAL A 124 -0.97 -6.87 6.54
N ILE A 125 -1.28 -5.87 7.37
CA ILE A 125 -0.49 -4.64 7.51
C ILE A 125 0.24 -4.71 8.85
N ILE A 126 1.57 -4.66 8.83
CA ILE A 126 2.46 -4.72 10.00
C ILE A 126 3.00 -3.35 10.38
N ASN A 127 2.98 -2.37 9.47
CA ASN A 127 3.41 -1.02 9.76
C ASN A 127 2.66 0.03 8.95
N ARG A 128 2.65 1.25 9.44
CA ARG A 128 2.22 2.46 8.72
C ARG A 128 3.38 3.42 8.63
N GLY A 129 3.51 4.08 7.49
CA GLY A 129 4.66 4.94 7.19
C GLY A 129 5.86 4.17 6.68
N CYS A 130 6.95 4.88 6.46
CA CYS A 130 8.23 4.34 6.02
C CYS A 130 9.32 5.33 6.45
N PRO A 131 10.49 4.89 6.94
CA PRO A 131 11.59 5.82 7.25
C PRO A 131 12.22 6.43 5.99
N ASN A 132 12.02 5.81 4.83
CA ASN A 132 12.54 6.29 3.55
C ASN A 132 11.65 7.39 2.96
N GLN A 133 12.28 8.43 2.40
CA GLN A 133 11.61 9.64 1.90
C GLN A 133 11.53 9.68 0.36
N CYS A 134 11.32 8.53 -0.29
CA CYS A 134 11.28 8.43 -1.74
C CYS A 134 10.25 9.41 -2.33
N SER A 135 10.67 10.30 -3.22
CA SER A 135 9.89 11.46 -3.68
C SER A 135 8.58 11.10 -4.40
N PHE A 136 8.57 9.94 -5.07
CA PHE A 136 7.44 9.40 -5.82
C PHE A 136 6.47 8.58 -4.96
N CYS A 137 6.82 8.25 -3.70
CA CYS A 137 6.03 7.36 -2.87
C CYS A 137 4.93 8.12 -2.11
N SER A 138 3.69 7.68 -2.24
CA SER A 138 2.56 8.26 -1.49
C SER A 138 2.53 7.87 -0.01
N ARG A 139 3.26 6.82 0.39
CA ARG A 139 3.19 6.21 1.71
C ARG A 139 3.54 7.17 2.84
N GLN A 140 4.60 7.97 2.70
CA GLN A 140 4.96 8.96 3.74
C GLN A 140 3.97 10.11 3.83
N LYS A 141 3.39 10.54 2.71
CA LYS A 141 2.36 11.58 2.72
C LYS A 141 1.07 11.10 3.37
N LEU A 142 0.74 9.83 3.18
CA LEU A 142 -0.44 9.20 3.79
C LEU A 142 -0.22 8.89 5.28
N PHE A 143 0.97 8.44 5.63
CA PHE A 143 1.36 8.04 6.98
C PHE A 143 2.64 8.79 7.39
N PRO A 144 2.52 9.99 8.00
CA PRO A 144 3.68 10.87 8.25
C PRO A 144 4.64 10.34 9.30
N LYS A 145 4.23 9.33 10.09
CA LYS A 145 5.05 8.69 11.12
C LYS A 145 5.14 7.20 10.86
N THR A 146 6.37 6.66 10.92
CA THR A 146 6.58 5.22 10.90
C THR A 146 6.15 4.64 12.25
N ARG A 147 5.17 3.74 12.23
CA ARG A 147 4.68 2.99 13.38
C ARG A 147 4.65 1.53 12.99
N ILE A 148 5.26 0.67 13.79
CA ILE A 148 5.36 -0.76 13.54
C ILE A 148 4.57 -1.45 14.63
N ARG A 149 3.75 -2.43 14.25
CA ARG A 149 3.01 -3.24 15.21
C ARG A 149 3.93 -4.08 16.07
N SER A 150 3.51 -4.33 17.30
CA SER A 150 4.14 -5.31 18.17
C SER A 150 4.06 -6.71 17.56
N LEU A 151 5.10 -7.51 17.78
CA LEU A 151 5.13 -8.91 17.35
C LEU A 151 3.96 -9.71 17.94
N ASN A 152 3.53 -9.38 19.16
CA ASN A 152 2.37 -9.99 19.79
C ASN A 152 1.06 -9.65 19.07
N SER A 153 0.89 -8.40 18.63
CA SER A 153 -0.26 -7.98 17.82
C SER A 153 -0.29 -8.71 16.47
N ILE A 154 0.87 -8.84 15.83
CA ILE A 154 1.01 -9.57 14.55
C ILE A 154 0.70 -11.05 14.75
N LEU A 155 1.26 -11.70 15.79
CA LEU A 155 1.01 -13.10 16.11
C LEU A 155 -0.47 -13.37 16.39
N SER A 156 -1.14 -12.43 17.09
CA SER A 156 -2.57 -12.53 17.37
C SER A 156 -3.40 -12.51 16.09
N GLU A 157 -3.07 -11.65 15.13
CA GLU A 157 -3.75 -11.65 13.83
C GLU A 157 -3.45 -12.90 13.00
N ILE A 158 -2.21 -13.41 13.03
CA ILE A 158 -1.87 -14.67 12.36
C ILE A 158 -2.70 -15.82 12.95
N ARG A 159 -2.86 -15.88 14.27
CA ARG A 159 -3.71 -16.90 14.93
C ARG A 159 -5.18 -16.75 14.56
N ASP A 160 -5.70 -15.52 14.46
CA ASP A 160 -7.05 -15.28 13.93
C ASP A 160 -7.17 -15.80 12.50
N ILE A 161 -6.23 -15.48 11.61
CA ILE A 161 -6.21 -15.97 10.22
C ILE A 161 -6.21 -17.50 10.17
N LEU A 162 -5.38 -18.16 10.97
CA LEU A 162 -5.28 -19.62 11.03
C LEU A 162 -6.53 -20.30 11.59
N SER A 163 -7.40 -19.56 12.29
CA SER A 163 -8.69 -20.10 12.76
C SER A 163 -9.71 -20.31 11.64
N TYR A 164 -9.46 -19.72 10.46
CA TYR A 164 -10.29 -19.90 9.27
C TYR A 164 -9.65 -20.92 8.33
N GLN A 165 -10.40 -21.94 7.91
CA GLN A 165 -9.90 -23.01 7.02
C GLN A 165 -9.52 -22.52 5.62
N THR A 166 -9.93 -21.30 5.27
CA THR A 166 -9.93 -20.88 3.89
C THR A 166 -8.72 -20.07 3.45
N TYR A 167 -7.95 -19.54 4.40
CA TYR A 167 -6.68 -18.90 4.11
C TYR A 167 -5.59 -19.95 3.99
N ASN A 168 -4.90 -19.95 2.86
CA ASN A 168 -3.75 -20.83 2.63
C ASN A 168 -2.46 -20.05 2.36
N TYR A 169 -2.51 -18.72 2.43
CA TYR A 169 -1.36 -17.85 2.23
C TYR A 169 -1.56 -16.51 2.97
N ILE A 170 -0.48 -15.94 3.52
CA ILE A 170 -0.49 -14.59 4.11
C ILE A 170 0.35 -13.64 3.25
N ASN A 171 -0.21 -12.51 2.83
CA ASN A 171 0.56 -11.47 2.15
C ASN A 171 0.71 -10.24 3.05
N PHE A 172 1.96 -9.92 3.40
CA PHE A 172 2.33 -8.73 4.12
C PHE A 172 2.62 -7.58 3.14
N TYR A 173 1.81 -6.53 3.17
CA TYR A 173 1.88 -5.41 2.21
C TYR A 173 2.87 -4.30 2.61
N ASP A 174 3.80 -4.60 3.51
CA ASP A 174 4.73 -3.60 4.01
C ASP A 174 6.16 -4.13 4.05
N ASN A 175 7.11 -3.20 4.06
CA ASN A 175 8.52 -3.51 4.25
C ASN A 175 8.75 -4.15 5.62
N ILE A 176 9.10 -5.44 5.65
CA ILE A 176 9.39 -6.15 6.90
C ILE A 176 10.80 -5.83 7.45
N ASN A 177 11.70 -5.33 6.60
CA ASN A 177 13.08 -5.00 6.96
C ASN A 177 13.34 -3.51 7.23
N ILE A 178 12.34 -2.82 7.81
CA ILE A 178 12.46 -1.41 8.23
C ILE A 178 13.59 -1.22 9.26
N ASN A 179 13.79 -2.19 10.15
CA ASN A 179 14.97 -2.28 10.99
C ASN A 179 15.34 -3.76 11.20
N ARG A 180 16.64 -4.02 11.41
CA ARG A 180 17.18 -5.38 11.49
C ARG A 180 16.60 -6.18 12.66
N ALA A 181 16.47 -5.58 13.84
CA ALA A 181 15.97 -6.30 15.01
C ALA A 181 14.53 -6.79 14.81
N PHE A 182 13.65 -5.94 14.30
CA PHE A 182 12.27 -6.32 13.98
C PHE A 182 12.22 -7.40 12.91
N PHE A 183 13.00 -7.28 11.83
CA PHE A 183 13.04 -8.27 10.76
C PHE A 183 13.41 -9.67 11.26
N HIS A 184 14.46 -9.80 12.07
CA HIS A 184 14.88 -11.08 12.62
C HIS A 184 13.83 -11.65 13.57
N ASN A 185 13.29 -10.82 14.47
CA ASN A 185 12.28 -11.26 15.42
C ASN A 185 10.95 -11.63 14.73
N PHE A 186 10.62 -10.95 13.62
CA PHE A 186 9.47 -11.29 12.79
C PHE A 186 9.64 -12.66 12.14
N CYS A 187 10.81 -12.98 11.60
CA CYS A 187 11.07 -14.32 11.06
C CYS A 187 11.07 -15.38 12.17
N ARG A 188 11.70 -15.10 13.32
CA ARG A 188 11.69 -15.99 14.49
C ARG A 188 10.30 -16.25 15.03
N LEU A 189 9.39 -15.28 14.98
CA LEU A 189 7.99 -15.47 15.35
C LEU A 189 7.35 -16.65 14.61
N PHE A 190 7.63 -16.82 13.31
CA PHE A 190 7.12 -17.98 12.54
C PHE A 190 7.78 -19.28 12.95
N ILE A 191 9.10 -19.27 13.14
CA ILE A 191 9.90 -20.45 13.47
C ILE A 191 9.54 -20.96 14.88
N ASP A 192 9.61 -20.09 15.87
CA ASP A 192 9.45 -20.41 17.30
C ASP A 192 8.01 -20.79 17.65
N ASN A 193 7.02 -20.34 16.87
CA ASN A 193 5.61 -20.75 17.02
C ASN A 193 5.18 -21.84 16.03
N GLU A 194 6.14 -22.42 15.29
CA GLU A 194 5.90 -23.48 14.30
C GLU A 194 4.82 -23.16 13.25
N ILE A 195 4.68 -21.89 12.87
CA ILE A 195 3.66 -21.43 11.92
C ILE A 195 4.04 -21.90 10.51
N LYS A 196 3.19 -22.73 9.89
CA LYS A 196 3.48 -23.38 8.60
C LYS A 196 2.79 -22.76 7.38
N ILE A 197 1.86 -21.81 7.57
CA ILE A 197 1.18 -21.14 6.45
C ILE A 197 2.22 -20.39 5.60
N PRO A 198 2.29 -20.60 4.28
CA PRO A 198 3.22 -19.87 3.42
C PRO A 198 2.86 -18.39 3.39
N TRP A 199 3.87 -17.55 3.23
CA TRP A 199 3.65 -16.11 3.22
C TRP A 199 4.60 -15.35 2.29
N GLY A 200 4.21 -14.14 1.94
CA GLY A 200 4.98 -13.22 1.11
C GLY A 200 5.02 -11.83 1.73
N CYS A 201 6.02 -11.04 1.34
CA CYS A 201 6.19 -9.69 1.89
C CYS A 201 6.85 -8.74 0.91
N GLU A 202 6.80 -7.45 1.26
CA GLU A 202 7.68 -6.46 0.67
C GLU A 202 8.95 -6.28 1.52
N LEU A 203 10.09 -6.08 0.88
CA LEU A 203 11.32 -5.65 1.57
C LEU A 203 12.29 -4.93 0.63
N ARG A 204 13.29 -4.28 1.23
CA ARG A 204 14.44 -3.72 0.52
C ARG A 204 15.56 -4.74 0.34
N VAL A 205 15.71 -5.27 -0.87
CA VAL A 205 16.64 -6.38 -1.14
C VAL A 205 18.13 -6.03 -0.99
N ASP A 206 18.52 -4.75 -1.10
CA ASP A 206 19.91 -4.28 -0.94
C ASP A 206 20.49 -4.47 0.48
N SER A 207 19.64 -4.77 1.45
CA SER A 207 20.06 -5.05 2.83
C SER A 207 20.17 -6.54 3.17
N ILE A 208 19.77 -7.43 2.27
CA ILE A 208 19.64 -8.87 2.55
C ILE A 208 20.99 -9.58 2.44
N THR A 209 21.42 -10.18 3.55
CA THR A 209 22.59 -11.08 3.60
C THR A 209 22.21 -12.53 3.28
N ALA A 210 23.20 -13.41 3.20
CA ALA A 210 22.97 -14.85 3.03
C ALA A 210 22.22 -15.44 4.24
N GLU A 211 22.59 -15.02 5.45
CA GLU A 211 21.94 -15.44 6.70
C GLU A 211 20.49 -14.96 6.76
N ASP A 212 20.23 -13.73 6.33
CA ASP A 212 18.88 -13.16 6.26
C ASP A 212 18.00 -13.94 5.26
N ALA A 213 18.57 -14.36 4.13
CA ALA A 213 17.87 -15.21 3.15
C ALA A 213 17.57 -16.62 3.69
N SER A 214 18.52 -17.26 4.37
CA SER A 214 18.28 -18.54 5.03
C SER A 214 17.19 -18.44 6.10
N LEU A 215 17.21 -17.37 6.90
CA LEU A 215 16.20 -17.11 7.93
C LEU A 215 14.79 -16.92 7.33
N LEU A 216 14.68 -16.22 6.20
CA LEU A 216 13.43 -16.08 5.45
C LEU A 216 12.87 -17.43 4.97
N LYS A 217 13.73 -18.29 4.43
CA LYS A 217 13.34 -19.63 3.97
C LYS A 217 12.88 -20.51 5.13
N GLU A 218 13.61 -20.50 6.25
CA GLU A 218 13.26 -21.23 7.47
C GLU A 218 11.91 -20.76 8.05
N ALA A 219 11.65 -19.46 8.02
CA ALA A 219 10.40 -18.86 8.46
C ALA A 219 9.21 -19.14 7.53
N GLY A 220 9.40 -19.80 6.38
CA GLY A 220 8.33 -20.17 5.46
C GLY A 220 7.97 -19.10 4.41
N CYS A 221 8.84 -18.09 4.21
CA CYS A 221 8.65 -17.09 3.16
C CYS A 221 8.70 -17.75 1.77
N LYS A 222 7.74 -17.39 0.90
CA LYS A 222 7.57 -17.95 -0.45
C LYS A 222 7.65 -16.92 -1.56
N LEU A 223 7.55 -15.63 -1.26
CA LEU A 223 7.62 -14.57 -2.27
C LEU A 223 8.11 -13.28 -1.65
N ILE A 224 9.06 -12.64 -2.31
CA ILE A 224 9.53 -11.30 -1.94
C ILE A 224 9.22 -10.31 -3.05
N ALA A 225 8.45 -9.29 -2.71
CA ALA A 225 8.28 -8.10 -3.51
C ALA A 225 9.36 -7.06 -3.15
N THR A 226 10.05 -6.50 -4.15
CA THR A 226 11.06 -5.46 -3.92
C THR A 226 10.98 -4.37 -4.98
N GLY A 227 10.85 -3.12 -4.55
CA GLY A 227 10.99 -1.97 -5.42
C GLY A 227 12.47 -1.67 -5.65
N ILE A 228 12.96 -1.91 -6.86
CA ILE A 228 14.32 -1.52 -7.32
C ILE A 228 14.26 -0.13 -7.96
N GLU A 229 13.18 0.14 -8.70
CA GLU A 229 12.84 1.36 -9.44
C GLU A 229 13.76 1.68 -10.61
N SER A 230 15.06 1.79 -10.38
CA SER A 230 16.06 2.15 -11.38
C SER A 230 17.41 1.53 -11.02
N ALA A 231 18.23 1.24 -12.02
CA ALA A 231 19.62 0.84 -11.81
C ALA A 231 20.59 2.03 -11.76
N SER A 232 20.12 3.23 -12.11
CA SER A 232 20.97 4.42 -12.13
C SER A 232 21.02 5.08 -10.75
N LEU A 233 22.20 5.06 -10.11
CA LEU A 233 22.42 5.72 -8.82
C LEU A 233 22.06 7.22 -8.85
N LYS A 234 22.23 7.87 -10.01
CA LYS A 234 21.88 9.28 -10.20
C LYS A 234 20.36 9.48 -10.13
N VAL A 235 19.60 8.67 -10.86
CA VAL A 235 18.13 8.71 -10.88
C VAL A 235 17.57 8.37 -9.50
N LEU A 236 18.09 7.32 -8.86
CA LEU A 236 17.70 6.93 -7.50
C LEU A 236 17.91 8.06 -6.49
N LYS A 237 19.11 8.66 -6.45
CA LYS A 237 19.42 9.78 -5.55
C LYS A 237 18.55 11.01 -5.80
N ASN A 238 18.32 11.36 -7.06
CA ASN A 238 17.44 12.48 -7.43
C ASN A 238 16.01 12.29 -6.90
N ASN A 239 15.59 11.03 -6.75
CA ASN A 239 14.27 10.66 -6.25
C ASN A 239 14.28 10.23 -4.78
N LEU A 240 15.31 10.60 -4.03
CA LEU A 240 15.46 10.33 -2.59
C LEU A 240 15.37 8.85 -2.22
N LYS A 241 15.75 7.97 -3.17
CA LYS A 241 15.92 6.54 -2.94
C LYS A 241 17.41 6.23 -2.93
N TYR A 242 17.90 5.73 -1.80
CA TYR A 242 19.34 5.48 -1.60
C TYR A 242 19.66 3.99 -1.62
N GLN A 243 19.15 3.29 -2.63
CA GLN A 243 19.47 1.88 -2.86
C GLN A 243 20.76 1.75 -3.66
N ASP A 244 21.58 0.75 -3.34
CA ASP A 244 22.77 0.41 -4.12
C ASP A 244 22.45 -0.75 -5.09
N PRO A 245 22.43 -0.53 -6.42
CA PRO A 245 22.17 -1.56 -7.41
C PRO A 245 23.12 -2.76 -7.31
N LYS A 246 24.38 -2.57 -6.89
CA LYS A 246 25.33 -3.69 -6.71
C LYS A 246 24.88 -4.59 -5.57
N ARG A 247 24.44 -3.99 -4.45
CA ARG A 247 23.90 -4.72 -3.31
C ARG A 247 22.56 -5.37 -3.62
N VAL A 248 21.75 -4.79 -4.51
CA VAL A 248 20.54 -5.43 -5.03
C VAL A 248 20.89 -6.76 -5.69
N ILE A 249 21.88 -6.79 -6.59
CA ILE A 249 22.31 -8.05 -7.24
C ILE A 249 22.74 -9.08 -6.19
N SER A 250 23.55 -8.68 -5.20
CA SER A 250 23.98 -9.60 -4.13
C SER A 250 22.79 -10.15 -3.32
N GLY A 251 21.87 -9.28 -2.90
CA GLY A 251 20.68 -9.70 -2.16
C GLY A 251 19.77 -10.63 -2.97
N LEU A 252 19.59 -10.35 -4.26
CA LEU A 252 18.85 -11.23 -5.17
C LEU A 252 19.52 -12.60 -5.27
N LYS A 253 20.85 -12.66 -5.44
CA LYS A 253 21.59 -13.92 -5.44
C LYS A 253 21.40 -14.72 -4.16
N HIS A 254 21.41 -14.07 -3.00
CA HIS A 254 21.13 -14.74 -1.72
C HIS A 254 19.73 -15.35 -1.69
N LEU A 255 18.71 -14.62 -2.15
CA LEU A 255 17.33 -15.12 -2.22
C LEU A 255 17.19 -16.27 -3.22
N LYS A 256 17.86 -16.20 -4.37
CA LYS A 256 17.89 -17.29 -5.36
C LYS A 256 18.55 -18.55 -4.80
N ALA A 257 19.63 -18.42 -4.04
CA ALA A 257 20.35 -19.56 -3.44
C ALA A 257 19.49 -20.37 -2.46
N VAL A 258 18.45 -19.76 -1.87
CA VAL A 258 17.47 -20.42 -1.00
C VAL A 258 16.13 -20.66 -1.69
N GLU A 259 16.05 -20.46 -3.01
CA GLU A 259 14.87 -20.67 -3.84
C GLU A 259 13.65 -19.87 -3.35
N ILE A 260 13.83 -18.58 -3.06
CA ILE A 260 12.71 -17.65 -2.83
C ILE A 260 12.47 -16.84 -4.11
N PRO A 261 11.30 -17.01 -4.76
CA PRO A 261 10.85 -16.16 -5.86
C PRO A 261 10.81 -14.68 -5.50
N VAL A 262 11.09 -13.84 -6.49
CA VAL A 262 11.14 -12.39 -6.36
C VAL A 262 10.22 -11.74 -7.39
N GLN A 263 9.40 -10.80 -6.92
CA GLN A 263 8.73 -9.82 -7.76
C GLN A 263 9.46 -8.48 -7.66
N ALA A 264 10.18 -8.11 -8.71
CA ALA A 264 10.91 -6.86 -8.78
C ALA A 264 10.10 -5.78 -9.50
N TYR A 265 10.04 -4.59 -8.88
CA TYR A 265 9.37 -3.43 -9.45
C TYR A 265 10.38 -2.39 -9.94
N PHE A 266 10.09 -1.85 -11.11
CA PHE A 266 10.82 -0.75 -11.74
C PHE A 266 9.88 0.40 -12.06
N VAL A 267 10.37 1.63 -12.03
CA VAL A 267 9.63 2.83 -12.43
C VAL A 267 10.40 3.52 -13.53
N LEU A 268 9.85 3.44 -14.74
CA LEU A 268 10.40 4.04 -15.94
C LEU A 268 9.89 5.49 -16.06
N GLY A 269 10.77 6.42 -16.41
CA GLY A 269 10.48 7.84 -16.56
C GLY A 269 10.51 8.63 -15.25
N LEU A 270 11.27 8.18 -14.26
CA LEU A 270 11.47 8.95 -13.03
C LEU A 270 12.10 10.33 -13.32
N PRO A 271 11.80 11.36 -12.51
CA PRO A 271 12.46 12.65 -12.62
C PRO A 271 13.98 12.53 -12.72
N GLY A 272 14.57 13.15 -13.76
CA GLY A 272 16.01 13.12 -14.03
C GLY A 272 16.51 11.91 -14.82
N GLU A 273 15.63 10.98 -15.23
CA GLU A 273 15.98 9.89 -16.14
C GLU A 273 16.26 10.42 -17.55
N THR A 274 17.33 9.93 -18.16
CA THR A 274 17.70 10.15 -19.56
C THR A 274 17.69 8.81 -20.30
N GLU A 275 17.79 8.85 -21.64
CA GLU A 275 17.91 7.64 -22.46
C GLU A 275 19.09 6.75 -22.02
N ALA A 276 20.23 7.35 -21.67
CA ALA A 276 21.39 6.62 -21.16
C ALA A 276 21.10 5.91 -19.83
N THR A 277 20.49 6.60 -18.85
CA THR A 277 20.18 6.00 -17.54
C THR A 277 19.02 5.00 -17.61
N PHE A 278 18.14 5.18 -18.60
CA PHE A 278 17.13 4.19 -18.94
C PHE A 278 17.79 2.92 -19.46
N GLN A 279 18.75 3.05 -20.39
CA GLN A 279 19.50 1.91 -20.91
C GLN A 279 20.27 1.18 -19.81
N GLU A 280 20.89 1.91 -18.86
CA GLU A 280 21.49 1.31 -17.65
C GLU A 280 20.49 0.41 -16.90
N THR A 281 19.22 0.81 -16.81
CA THR A 281 18.17 0.04 -16.12
C THR A 281 17.73 -1.17 -16.94
N VAL A 282 17.63 -1.05 -18.27
CA VAL A 282 17.34 -2.19 -19.16
C VAL A 282 18.45 -3.24 -19.10
N ASP A 283 19.70 -2.81 -19.22
CA ASP A 283 20.88 -3.68 -19.13
C ASP A 283 20.94 -4.37 -17.75
N PHE A 284 20.63 -3.62 -16.69
CA PHE A 284 20.54 -4.20 -15.35
C PHE A 284 19.45 -5.26 -15.25
N ILE A 285 18.23 -4.99 -15.72
CA ILE A 285 17.11 -5.95 -15.71
C ILE A 285 17.51 -7.25 -16.42
N THR A 286 18.11 -7.15 -17.60
CA THR A 286 18.57 -8.33 -18.37
C THR A 286 19.70 -9.10 -17.69
N SER A 287 20.48 -8.46 -16.81
CA SER A 287 21.56 -9.10 -16.06
C SER A 287 21.10 -9.80 -14.77
N LEU A 288 19.82 -9.65 -14.38
CA LEU A 288 19.32 -10.21 -13.13
C LEU A 288 19.31 -11.74 -13.15
N PRO A 289 19.59 -12.41 -12.02
CA PRO A 289 19.62 -13.87 -11.93
C PRO A 289 18.20 -14.46 -11.82
N PHE A 290 17.29 -14.04 -12.67
CA PHE A 290 15.87 -14.39 -12.60
C PHE A 290 15.57 -15.69 -13.34
N ASN A 291 14.64 -16.47 -12.78
CA ASN A 291 14.09 -17.68 -13.40
C ASN A 291 12.60 -17.52 -13.70
N GLU A 292 11.93 -18.59 -14.12
CA GLU A 292 10.51 -18.58 -14.50
C GLU A 292 9.53 -18.28 -13.35
N GLU A 293 9.96 -18.43 -12.10
CA GLU A 293 9.16 -18.11 -10.91
C GLU A 293 9.23 -16.62 -10.54
N ASP A 294 10.23 -15.91 -11.08
CA ASP A 294 10.46 -14.49 -10.85
C ASP A 294 9.59 -13.62 -11.76
N LYS A 295 9.25 -12.42 -11.28
CA LYS A 295 8.44 -11.45 -12.03
C LYS A 295 9.10 -10.09 -12.04
N ILE A 296 9.14 -9.48 -13.22
CA ILE A 296 9.49 -8.07 -13.40
C ILE A 296 8.22 -7.31 -13.70
N THR A 297 7.99 -6.21 -13.00
CA THR A 297 6.87 -5.31 -13.26
C THR A 297 7.39 -3.90 -13.42
N CYS A 298 7.14 -3.30 -14.57
CA CYS A 298 7.53 -1.93 -14.87
C CYS A 298 6.31 -1.01 -14.77
N PHE A 299 6.41 0.02 -13.95
CA PHE A 299 5.47 1.12 -13.91
C PHE A 299 6.00 2.28 -14.74
N ARG A 300 5.09 3.01 -15.39
CA ARG A 300 5.44 4.24 -16.10
C ARG A 300 5.10 5.44 -15.23
N SER A 301 6.07 6.29 -14.97
CA SER A 301 5.84 7.60 -14.38
C SER A 301 5.17 8.53 -15.40
N PHE A 302 4.09 9.21 -14.98
CA PHE A 302 3.35 10.17 -15.81
C PHE A 302 4.16 11.42 -16.16
N SER A 303 5.33 11.63 -15.54
CA SER A 303 6.19 12.80 -15.73
C SER A 303 6.96 12.81 -17.06
N PHE A 304 6.87 11.77 -17.91
CA PHE A 304 7.71 11.64 -19.11
C PHE A 304 6.94 11.48 -20.44
N ARG A 305 7.11 12.47 -21.32
CA ARG A 305 6.76 12.46 -22.76
C ARG A 305 7.96 11.99 -23.59
N ILE A 306 8.28 10.70 -23.58
CA ILE A 306 9.04 10.07 -24.67
C ILE A 306 8.09 9.13 -25.40
N GLN A 307 8.03 9.25 -26.73
CA GLN A 307 7.38 8.29 -27.61
C GLN A 307 8.32 7.09 -27.78
N TRP A 308 7.89 5.91 -27.33
CA TRP A 308 8.65 4.66 -27.46
C TRP A 308 8.20 3.86 -28.69
N PRO A 309 9.12 3.31 -29.50
CA PRO A 309 8.79 2.25 -30.43
C PRO A 309 8.43 0.98 -29.63
N ARG A 310 7.28 0.37 -29.94
CA ARG A 310 6.66 -0.75 -29.19
C ARG A 310 7.47 -2.07 -29.23
N GLU A 311 8.64 -2.06 -29.84
CA GLU A 311 9.32 -3.27 -30.32
C GLU A 311 10.46 -3.73 -29.38
N THR A 312 10.87 -2.93 -28.40
CA THR A 312 12.08 -3.22 -27.58
C THR A 312 11.84 -4.01 -26.29
N LEU A 313 10.59 -4.22 -25.85
CA LEU A 313 10.26 -5.01 -24.66
C LEU A 313 9.26 -6.11 -25.01
N HIS A 314 9.76 -7.32 -25.31
CA HIS A 314 8.92 -8.51 -25.37
C HIS A 314 8.52 -8.96 -23.96
N GLY A 315 7.24 -9.29 -23.75
CA GLY A 315 6.69 -9.75 -22.48
C GLY A 315 5.81 -8.70 -21.79
N ASN A 316 4.94 -9.13 -20.88
CA ASN A 316 3.89 -8.38 -20.16
C ASN A 316 4.39 -7.19 -19.29
N CYS A 317 5.26 -6.32 -19.81
CA CYS A 317 5.92 -5.21 -19.14
C CYS A 317 5.02 -4.00 -18.89
N PHE A 318 3.79 -3.99 -19.43
CA PHE A 318 2.88 -2.85 -19.33
C PHE A 318 1.69 -3.19 -18.45
N GLY A 319 1.90 -3.17 -17.13
CA GLY A 319 0.81 -2.92 -16.20
C GLY A 319 0.35 -1.48 -16.37
N ARG A 320 -0.96 -1.25 -16.59
CA ARG A 320 -1.52 0.10 -16.48
C ARG A 320 -1.34 0.54 -15.03
N GLY A 321 -0.43 1.49 -14.80
CA GLY A 321 -0.35 2.20 -13.53
C GLY A 321 -1.70 2.87 -13.26
N TYR A 322 -2.12 2.85 -12.00
CA TYR A 322 -3.29 3.58 -11.52
C TYR A 322 -3.16 5.08 -11.74
#